data_AF-A0AAN9E689-F1
#
_entry.id   AF-A0AAN9E689-F1
#
_cell.length_a   1.000
_cell.length_b   1.000
_cell.length_c   1.000
_cell.angle_alpha   90.00
_cell.angle_beta   90.00
_cell.angle_gamma   90.00
#
_symmetry.space_group_name_H-M   'P 1'
#
loop_
_entity.id
_entity.type
_entity.pdbx_description
1 polymer ?
#
loop_
_entity_poly.entity_id
_entity_poly.type
_entity_poly.pdbx_seq_one_letter_code
_entity_poly.pdbx_strand_id
1 'polypeptide(L)'
;MASEAALQTMDMCFKFESNFMVADGFYSDPNNLIIRKLAISIIATHWKTDIDAFVSYLAMNYFDRFVSQSEKHYSLEDVEKVRLVALTCLFIAGKFRGISIDLYLVKNFLSDRISYY
;
A
#
# COMPACT_ATOMS: atom_id res chain seq x y z
N MET A 1 -24.39 -9.38 -24.72
CA MET A 1 -24.94 -9.32 -23.35
C MET A 1 -24.02 -10.12 -22.44
N ALA A 2 -23.63 -9.58 -21.28
CA ALA A 2 -22.86 -10.34 -20.30
C ALA A 2 -23.68 -11.54 -19.81
N SER A 3 -23.04 -12.69 -19.59
CA SER A 3 -23.72 -13.87 -19.05
C SER A 3 -24.18 -13.62 -17.61
N GLU A 4 -25.23 -14.32 -17.18
CA GLU A 4 -25.73 -14.25 -15.80
C GLU A 4 -24.63 -14.54 -14.77
N ALA A 5 -23.75 -15.51 -15.07
CA ALA A 5 -22.57 -15.82 -14.26
C ALA A 5 -21.57 -14.64 -14.14
N ALA A 6 -21.38 -13.88 -15.22
CA ALA A 6 -20.51 -12.71 -15.20
C ALA A 6 -21.10 -11.57 -14.34
N LEU A 7 -22.42 -11.38 -14.39
CA LEU A 7 -23.11 -10.41 -13.54
C LEU A 7 -23.00 -10.77 -12.05
N GLN A 8 -23.18 -12.05 -11.71
CA GLN A 8 -23.02 -12.53 -10.33
C GLN A 8 -21.59 -12.37 -9.82
N THR A 9 -20.59 -12.63 -10.67
CA THR A 9 -19.18 -12.44 -10.32
C THR A 9 -18.87 -10.96 -10.08
N MET A 10 -19.41 -10.07 -10.92
CA MET A 10 -19.22 -8.63 -10.79
C MET A 10 -19.81 -8.10 -9.46
N ASP A 11 -21.03 -8.52 -9.12
CA ASP A 11 -21.67 -8.15 -7.85
C ASP A 11 -20.87 -8.66 -6.64
N MET A 12 -20.34 -9.89 -6.72
CA MET A 12 -19.49 -10.45 -5.68
C MET A 12 -18.20 -9.64 -5.51
N CYS A 13 -17.51 -9.30 -6.61
CA CYS A 13 -16.30 -8.48 -6.59
C CYS A 13 -16.57 -7.09 -5.99
N PHE A 14 -17.66 -6.43 -6.37
CA PHE A 14 -18.03 -5.11 -5.86
C PHE A 14 -18.28 -5.14 -4.34
N LYS A 15 -19.00 -6.15 -3.84
CA LYS A 15 -19.22 -6.35 -2.40
C LYS A 15 -17.91 -6.57 -1.66
N PHE A 16 -17.01 -7.36 -2.24
CA PHE A 16 -15.70 -7.63 -1.65
C PHE A 16 -14.84 -6.36 -1.60
N GLU A 17 -14.80 -5.60 -2.69
CA GLU A 17 -14.10 -4.31 -2.76
C GLU A 17 -14.63 -3.32 -1.72
N SER A 18 -15.95 -3.22 -1.58
CA SER A 18 -16.62 -2.34 -0.61
C SER A 18 -16.20 -2.65 0.84
N ASN A 19 -16.07 -3.94 1.20
CA ASN A 19 -15.63 -4.35 2.55
C ASN A 19 -14.16 -3.99 2.84
N PHE A 20 -13.41 -3.64 1.81
CA PHE A 20 -12.00 -3.29 1.88
C PHE A 20 -11.75 -1.84 1.45
N MET A 21 -12.75 -0.99 1.60
CA MET A 21 -12.58 0.46 1.49
C MET A 21 -11.96 1.03 2.77
N VAL A 22 -11.39 2.22 2.63
CA VAL A 22 -10.89 3.02 3.75
C VAL A 22 -12.05 3.53 4.61
N ALA A 23 -11.76 3.91 5.86
CA ALA A 23 -12.77 4.54 6.71
C ALA A 23 -13.30 5.86 6.10
N ASP A 24 -14.58 6.14 6.35
CA ASP A 24 -15.23 7.35 5.87
C ASP A 24 -14.49 8.61 6.35
N GLY A 25 -14.34 9.58 5.44
CA GLY A 25 -13.65 10.84 5.74
C GLY A 25 -12.12 10.77 5.77
N PHE A 26 -11.50 9.60 5.60
CA PHE A 26 -10.04 9.45 5.60
C PHE A 26 -9.35 10.41 4.62
N TYR A 27 -9.85 10.49 3.38
CA TYR A 27 -9.30 11.37 2.35
C TYR A 27 -9.67 12.85 2.50
N SER A 28 -10.57 13.18 3.42
CA SER A 28 -10.97 14.58 3.68
C SER A 28 -9.98 15.29 4.60
N ASP A 29 -9.15 14.56 5.35
CA ASP A 29 -8.12 15.13 6.22
C ASP A 29 -6.83 15.42 5.42
N PRO A 30 -6.38 16.68 5.34
CA PRO A 30 -5.13 17.05 4.68
C PRO A 30 -3.89 16.32 5.22
N ASN A 31 -3.84 16.00 6.52
CA ASN A 31 -2.72 15.25 7.10
C ASN A 31 -2.64 13.84 6.52
N ASN A 32 -3.80 13.17 6.37
CA ASN A 32 -3.88 11.85 5.76
C ASN A 32 -3.41 11.86 4.30
N LEU A 33 -3.73 12.93 3.56
CA LEU A 33 -3.25 13.10 2.19
C LEU A 33 -1.72 13.27 2.13
N ILE A 34 -1.13 13.97 3.10
CA ILE A 34 0.31 14.19 3.17
C ILE A 34 1.06 12.89 3.50
N ILE A 35 0.64 12.16 4.54
CA ILE A 35 1.26 10.87 4.88
C ILE A 35 1.08 9.85 3.74
N ARG A 36 -0.04 9.90 3.01
CA ARG A 36 -0.28 9.05 1.85
C ARG A 36 0.68 9.37 0.71
N LYS A 37 0.95 10.65 0.42
CA LYS A 37 1.95 11.05 -0.57
C LYS A 37 3.35 10.56 -0.20
N LEU A 38 3.71 10.62 1.08
CA LEU A 38 4.96 10.07 1.58
C LEU A 38 5.03 8.55 1.36
N ALA A 39 3.98 7.81 1.70
CA ALA A 39 3.91 6.37 1.48
C ALA A 39 4.05 6.00 -0.01
N ILE A 40 3.36 6.72 -0.91
CA ILE A 40 3.48 6.55 -2.36
C ILE A 40 4.93 6.73 -2.80
N SER A 41 5.58 7.81 -2.36
CA SER A 41 6.98 8.09 -2.71
C SER A 41 7.90 6.94 -2.26
N ILE A 42 7.71 6.43 -1.04
CA ILE A 42 8.52 5.33 -0.49
C ILE A 42 8.31 4.04 -1.29
N ILE A 43 7.06 3.69 -1.59
CA ILE A 43 6.73 2.50 -2.38
C ILE A 43 7.32 2.61 -3.80
N ALA A 44 7.20 3.77 -4.45
CA ALA A 44 7.74 4.00 -5.79
C ALA A 44 9.27 3.88 -5.84
N THR A 45 9.97 4.29 -4.78
CA THR A 45 11.43 4.10 -4.69
C THR A 45 11.82 2.62 -4.59
N HIS A 46 11.02 1.80 -3.91
CA HIS A 46 11.39 0.41 -3.60
C HIS A 46 10.75 -0.62 -4.55
N TRP A 47 9.75 -0.22 -5.33
CA TRP A 47 9.05 -1.07 -6.27
C TRP A 47 8.97 -0.43 -7.65
N LYS A 48 9.45 -1.15 -8.67
CA LYS A 48 9.31 -0.72 -10.06
C LYS A 48 7.95 -1.19 -10.57
N THR A 49 7.07 -0.24 -10.87
CA THR A 49 5.72 -0.50 -11.42
C THR A 49 5.75 -1.29 -12.73
N ASP A 50 6.87 -1.24 -13.46
CA ASP A 50 7.07 -1.98 -14.71
C ASP A 50 7.18 -3.50 -14.51
N ILE A 51 7.39 -3.97 -13.26
CA ILE A 51 7.37 -5.39 -12.92
C ILE A 51 5.93 -5.87 -12.73
N ASP A 52 5.24 -5.22 -11.80
CA ASP A 52 3.82 -5.49 -11.52
C ASP A 52 3.20 -4.27 -10.82
N ALA A 53 2.45 -3.47 -11.58
CA ALA A 53 1.74 -2.30 -11.04
C ALA A 53 0.67 -2.70 -10.00
N PHE A 54 0.19 -3.94 -10.05
CA PHE A 54 -0.80 -4.43 -9.09
C PHE A 54 -0.22 -4.54 -7.67
N VAL A 55 1.08 -4.81 -7.53
CA VAL A 55 1.74 -4.85 -6.21
C VAL A 55 1.72 -3.47 -5.54
N SER A 56 2.05 -2.40 -6.28
CA SER A 56 1.98 -1.03 -5.75
C SER A 56 0.56 -0.61 -5.40
N TYR A 57 -0.41 -0.97 -6.24
CA TYR A 57 -1.83 -0.72 -5.97
C TYR A 57 -2.28 -1.42 -4.68
N LEU A 58 -1.95 -2.70 -4.53
CA LEU A 58 -2.32 -3.50 -3.37
C LEU A 58 -1.64 -2.98 -2.08
N ALA A 59 -0.37 -2.59 -2.17
CA ALA A 59 0.36 -1.98 -1.07
C ALA A 59 -0.32 -0.68 -0.60
N MET A 60 -0.76 0.18 -1.53
CA MET A 60 -1.49 1.40 -1.19
C MET A 60 -2.86 1.11 -0.58
N ASN A 61 -3.60 0.12 -1.08
CA ASN A 61 -4.87 -0.29 -0.46
C ASN A 61 -4.65 -0.75 0.98
N TYR A 62 -3.60 -1.55 1.25
CA TYR A 62 -3.27 -1.98 2.61
C TYR A 62 -2.87 -0.81 3.50
N PHE A 63 -2.06 0.12 2.99
CA PHE A 63 -1.62 1.30 3.72
C PHE A 63 -2.81 2.18 4.10
N ASP A 64 -3.61 2.59 3.11
CA ASP A 64 -4.72 3.52 3.30
C ASP A 64 -5.73 2.93 4.30
N ARG A 65 -6.04 1.63 4.20
CA ARG A 65 -6.92 0.95 5.15
C ARG A 65 -6.35 0.89 6.55
N PHE A 66 -5.10 0.47 6.71
CA PHE A 66 -4.45 0.34 8.01
C PHE A 66 -4.41 1.68 8.76
N VAL A 67 -3.99 2.74 8.08
CA VAL A 67 -3.94 4.08 8.66
C VAL A 67 -5.33 4.59 8.99
N SER A 68 -6.32 4.39 8.10
CA SER A 68 -7.69 4.84 8.32
C SER A 68 -8.38 4.19 9.53
N GLN A 69 -7.97 2.98 9.89
CA GLN A 69 -8.55 2.21 11.00
C GLN A 69 -7.71 2.26 12.27
N SER A 70 -6.49 2.80 12.21
CA SER A 70 -5.62 2.87 13.37
C SER A 70 -6.09 3.95 14.34
N GLU A 71 -6.14 3.62 15.63
CA GLU A 71 -6.39 4.59 16.70
C GLU A 71 -5.29 5.66 16.81
N LYS A 72 -4.16 5.44 16.14
CA LYS A 72 -3.01 6.35 16.12
C LYS A 72 -3.14 7.30 14.93
N HIS A 73 -3.26 8.59 15.23
CA HIS A 73 -3.10 9.62 14.21
C HIS A 73 -1.62 9.71 13.83
N TYR A 74 -1.31 9.36 12.58
CA TYR A 74 0.02 9.58 12.03
C TYR A 74 0.19 11.05 11.69
N SER A 75 1.28 11.63 12.17
CA SER A 75 1.65 13.00 11.86
C SER A 75 2.81 13.04 10.87
N LEU A 76 3.11 14.25 10.37
CA LEU A 76 4.30 14.52 9.58
C LEU A 76 5.61 14.24 10.33
N GLU A 77 5.60 14.19 11.67
CA GLU A 77 6.76 13.89 12.49
C GLU A 77 7.05 12.38 12.56
N ASP A 78 6.08 11.55 12.16
CA ASP A 78 6.14 10.09 12.21
C ASP A 78 6.72 9.47 10.91
N VAL A 79 7.60 10.18 10.20
CA VAL A 79 8.16 9.77 8.89
C VAL A 79 8.66 8.33 8.89
N GLU A 80 9.45 7.94 9.88
CA GLU A 80 10.01 6.59 9.97
C GLU A 80 8.94 5.52 10.23
N LYS A 81 7.87 5.86 10.96
CA LYS A 81 6.74 4.95 11.15
C LYS A 81 5.95 4.81 9.86
N VAL A 82 5.68 5.90 9.15
CA VAL A 82 5.04 5.87 7.83
C VAL A 82 5.87 5.03 6.85
N ARG A 83 7.20 5.19 6.86
CA ARG A 83 8.13 4.37 6.07
C ARG A 83 8.02 2.89 6.40
N LEU A 84 8.06 2.55 7.69
CA LEU A 84 7.95 1.16 8.13
C LEU A 84 6.62 0.53 7.69
N VAL A 85 5.51 1.25 7.87
CA VAL A 85 4.18 0.76 7.48
C VAL A 85 4.10 0.59 5.96
N ALA A 86 4.51 1.59 5.17
CA ALA A 86 4.48 1.53 3.72
C ALA A 86 5.31 0.36 3.16
N LEU A 87 6.52 0.13 3.71
CA LEU A 87 7.37 -1.00 3.31
C LEU A 87 6.77 -2.35 3.74
N THR A 88 6.11 -2.40 4.90
CA THR A 88 5.40 -3.61 5.34
C THR A 88 4.23 -3.93 4.41
N CYS A 89 3.43 -2.93 4.04
CA CYS A 89 2.34 -3.09 3.07
C CYS A 89 2.85 -3.58 1.71
N LEU A 90 3.98 -3.03 1.23
CA LEU A 90 4.63 -3.49 0.01
C LEU A 90 5.11 -4.95 0.13
N PHE A 91 5.66 -5.33 1.28
CA PHE A 91 6.10 -6.70 1.53
C PHE A 91 4.93 -7.70 1.48
N ILE A 92 3.83 -7.37 2.14
CA ILE A 92 2.61 -8.20 2.13
C ILE A 92 2.08 -8.31 0.70
N ALA A 93 2.00 -7.18 -0.03
CA ALA A 93 1.48 -7.14 -1.39
C ALA A 93 2.29 -8.02 -2.36
N GLY A 94 3.62 -7.94 -2.34
CA GLY A 94 4.43 -8.80 -3.21
C GLY A 94 4.38 -10.28 -2.80
N LYS A 95 4.27 -10.59 -1.50
CA LYS A 95 4.09 -11.98 -1.04
C LYS A 95 2.76 -12.56 -1.52
N PHE A 96 1.71 -11.75 -1.46
CA PHE A 96 0.40 -12.13 -1.99
C PHE A 96 0.45 -12.40 -3.50
N ARG A 97 1.35 -11.72 -4.21
CA ARG A 97 1.61 -11.93 -5.65
C ARG A 97 2.62 -13.04 -5.95
N GLY A 98 3.08 -13.78 -4.94
CA GLY A 98 4.04 -14.88 -5.11
C GLY A 98 5.47 -14.41 -5.43
N ILE A 99 5.77 -13.13 -5.19
CA ILE A 99 7.08 -12.54 -5.47
C ILE A 99 7.98 -12.75 -4.25
N SER A 100 9.16 -13.33 -4.47
CA SER A 100 10.20 -13.41 -3.43
C SER A 100 10.81 -12.02 -3.22
N ILE A 101 10.22 -11.26 -2.29
CA ILE A 101 10.65 -9.91 -1.95
C ILE A 101 11.96 -9.89 -1.15
N ASP A 102 12.35 -11.01 -0.56
CA ASP A 102 13.58 -11.14 0.24
C ASP A 102 14.84 -10.71 -0.54
N LEU A 103 14.81 -10.83 -1.88
CA LEU A 103 15.89 -10.34 -2.76
C LEU A 103 15.81 -8.85 -3.13
N TYR A 104 14.61 -8.26 -3.11
CA TYR A 104 14.34 -6.92 -3.62
C TYR A 104 14.46 -5.85 -2.53
N LEU A 105 13.95 -6.12 -1.33
CA LEU A 105 14.06 -5.19 -0.21
C LEU A 105 15.43 -5.25 0.46
N VAL A 106 16.08 -6.41 0.63
CA VAL A 106 17.42 -6.48 1.25
C VAL A 106 18.46 -5.68 0.48
N LYS A 107 18.41 -5.68 -0.86
CA LYS A 107 19.32 -4.85 -1.69
C LYS A 107 19.09 -3.36 -1.49
N ASN A 108 17.84 -2.89 -1.42
CA ASN A 108 17.52 -1.47 -1.32
C ASN A 108 17.59 -0.94 0.12
N PHE A 109 17.15 -1.72 1.11
CA PHE A 109 17.12 -1.35 2.54
C PHE A 109 18.53 -1.27 3.15
N LEU A 110 19.48 -2.08 2.65
CA LEU A 110 20.89 -2.01 3.06
C LEU A 110 21.68 -0.94 2.30
N SER A 111 21.33 -0.68 1.03
CA SER A 111 21.97 0.37 0.22
C SER A 111 21.75 1.77 0.83
N ASP A 112 20.54 2.06 1.31
CA ASP A 112 20.21 3.37 1.91
C ASP A 112 20.92 3.64 3.25
N ARG A 113 21.41 2.60 3.95
CA ARG A 113 22.15 2.79 5.22
C ARG A 113 23.65 2.99 5.05
N ILE A 114 24.21 2.70 3.87
CA ILE A 114 25.65 2.83 3.61
C ILE A 114 26.02 4.25 3.14
N SER A 115 25.07 5.03 2.62
CA SER A 115 25.32 6.40 2.12
C SER A 115 25.42 7.50 3.18
N TYR A 116 25.45 7.14 4.47
CA TYR A 116 25.57 8.07 5.60
C TYR A 116 26.84 7.84 6.46
N TYR A 117 27.83 7.11 5.95
CA TYR A 117 29.15 6.95 6.57
C TYR A 117 30.27 7.27 5.59
#